data_AF-A0A9E3SE54-F1
#
_entry.id   AF-A0A9E3SE54-F1
#
_cell.length_a   1.000
_cell.length_b   1.000
_cell.length_c   1.000
_cell.angle_alpha   90.00
_cell.angle_beta   90.00
_cell.angle_gamma   90.00
#
_symmetry.space_group_name_H-M   'P 1'
#
loop_
_entity.id
_entity.type
_entity.pdbx_description
1 polymer ?
#
loop_
_entity_poly.entity_id
_entity_poly.type
_entity_poly.pdbx_seq_one_letter_code
_entity_poly.pdbx_strand_id
1 'polypeptide(L)'
;MPFVDEILKYKSVSIVGMEKNTGKTECLNYILRRLSKSQHKLGITSIGLDGEGMDQVTLTHKPEIYLKEGDVFVTSEAHYRTKKLDAEILDLSKQRTSMGRLVTARVTAAGKVMIAGPSDTFWLKKILESMSRFGVQTSLVDGALSRQSLGSPAITECMVLATGAALSANMQTLISRTAFLHELINLPLWDIERSDELLQIT
;
A
#
# COMPACT_ATOMS: atom_id res chain seq x y z
N MET A 1 9.07 19.83 -3.02
CA MET A 1 9.41 18.79 -2.03
C MET A 1 9.89 17.55 -2.79
N PRO A 2 11.15 17.15 -2.60
CA PRO A 2 11.89 16.25 -3.49
C PRO A 2 11.59 14.75 -3.32
N PHE A 3 10.90 14.33 -2.26
CA PHE A 3 10.75 12.90 -1.98
C PHE A 3 9.91 12.13 -3.00
N VAL A 4 9.00 12.81 -3.72
CA VAL A 4 8.19 12.15 -4.76
C VAL A 4 9.10 11.61 -5.87
N ASP A 5 10.10 12.38 -6.29
CA ASP A 5 11.04 11.93 -7.33
C ASP A 5 11.94 10.79 -6.82
N GLU A 6 12.26 10.76 -5.51
CA GLU A 6 13.00 9.67 -4.88
C GLU A 6 12.21 8.35 -4.87
N ILE A 7 10.93 8.37 -4.51
CA ILE A 7 10.12 7.14 -4.45
C ILE A 7 9.86 6.55 -5.84
N LEU A 8 9.89 7.36 -6.91
CA LEU A 8 9.69 6.88 -8.29
C LEU A 8 10.86 6.07 -8.85
N LYS A 9 12.01 6.04 -8.15
CA LYS A 9 13.15 5.18 -8.49
C LYS A 9 12.85 3.70 -8.20
N TYR A 10 11.79 3.42 -7.43
CA TYR A 10 11.41 2.09 -7.00
C TYR A 10 10.15 1.61 -7.73
N LYS A 11 10.06 0.30 -7.94
CA LYS A 11 8.90 -0.35 -8.56
C LYS A 11 7.72 -0.50 -7.60
N SER A 12 7.99 -0.55 -6.29
CA SER A 12 6.95 -0.68 -5.28
C SER A 12 7.25 0.17 -4.06
N VAL A 13 6.25 0.94 -3.64
CA VAL A 13 6.33 1.88 -2.53
C VAL A 13 5.15 1.64 -1.60
N SER A 14 5.42 1.31 -0.34
CA SER A 14 4.38 1.27 0.68
C SER A 14 4.28 2.61 1.39
N ILE A 15 3.06 3.04 1.69
CA ILE A 15 2.80 4.20 2.54
C ILE A 15 2.20 3.65 3.82
N VAL A 16 2.87 3.92 4.93
CA VAL A 16 2.62 3.22 6.18
C VAL A 16 2.52 4.23 7.31
N GLY A 17 1.43 4.19 8.07
CA GLY A 17 1.21 5.07 9.22
C GLY A 17 1.58 4.38 10.53
N MET A 18 2.28 5.09 11.42
CA MET A 18 2.63 4.57 12.75
C MET A 18 1.42 4.32 13.66
N GLU A 19 0.36 5.10 13.45
CA GLU A 19 -0.94 4.98 14.11
C GLU A 19 -2.07 5.33 13.12
N LYS A 20 -3.32 5.06 13.49
CA LYS A 20 -4.46 5.60 12.74
C LYS A 20 -4.41 7.13 12.71
N ASN A 21 -4.88 7.72 11.61
CA ASN A 21 -4.94 9.19 11.43
C ASN A 21 -3.58 9.91 11.43
N THR A 22 -2.47 9.20 11.20
CA THR A 22 -1.12 9.80 11.01
C THR A 22 -0.91 10.42 9.62
N GLY A 23 -1.95 10.52 8.79
CA GLY A 23 -1.87 11.18 7.48
C GLY A 23 -1.48 10.27 6.31
N LYS A 24 -1.46 8.94 6.48
CA LYS A 24 -1.17 7.97 5.41
C LYS A 24 -1.96 8.21 4.13
N THR A 25 -3.29 8.26 4.22
CA THR A 25 -4.16 8.51 3.05
C THR A 25 -3.90 9.88 2.44
N GLU A 26 -3.63 10.90 3.27
CA GLU A 26 -3.30 12.23 2.75
C GLU A 26 -1.97 12.23 2.01
N CYS A 27 -0.98 11.46 2.48
CA CYS A 27 0.29 11.25 1.79
C CYS A 27 0.08 10.56 0.43
N LEU A 28 -0.75 9.51 0.37
CA LEU A 28 -1.12 8.86 -0.89
C LEU A 28 -1.76 9.86 -1.86
N ASN A 29 -2.76 10.60 -1.41
CA ASN A 29 -3.44 11.61 -2.22
C ASN A 29 -2.48 12.72 -2.66
N TYR A 30 -1.54 13.13 -1.81
CA TYR A 30 -0.51 14.09 -2.15
C TYR A 30 0.35 13.59 -3.32
N ILE A 31 0.82 12.33 -3.26
CA ILE A 31 1.62 11.71 -4.34
C ILE A 31 0.80 11.65 -5.64
N LEU A 32 -0.43 11.15 -5.58
CA LEU A 32 -1.32 11.05 -6.75
C LEU A 32 -1.58 12.43 -7.39
N ARG A 33 -1.91 13.45 -6.59
CA ARG A 33 -2.11 14.82 -7.08
C ARG A 33 -0.86 15.38 -7.73
N ARG A 34 0.32 15.13 -7.15
CA ARG A 34 1.60 15.62 -7.69
C ARG A 34 1.95 14.98 -9.03
N LEU A 35 1.55 13.73 -9.22
CA LEU A 35 1.82 12.92 -10.43
C LEU A 35 0.66 12.91 -11.43
N SER A 36 -0.41 13.67 -11.16
CA SER A 36 -1.60 13.78 -12.02
C SER A 36 -1.28 14.22 -13.46
N LYS A 37 -0.29 15.09 -13.64
CA LYS A 37 0.19 15.56 -14.95
C LYS A 37 1.43 14.83 -15.46
N SER A 38 1.96 13.89 -14.68
CA SER A 38 3.13 13.10 -15.09
C SER A 38 2.72 12.04 -16.11
N GLN A 39 3.64 11.66 -17.00
CA GLN A 39 3.47 10.48 -17.86
C GLN A 39 3.87 9.18 -17.14
N HIS A 40 4.36 9.28 -15.90
CA HIS A 40 4.70 8.12 -15.07
C HIS A 40 3.43 7.31 -14.77
N LYS A 41 3.46 6.03 -15.16
CA LYS A 41 2.32 5.11 -15.01
C LYS A 41 2.34 4.47 -13.64
N LEU A 42 1.30 4.74 -12.85
CA LEU A 42 1.17 4.24 -11.49
C LEU A 42 0.31 2.97 -11.44
N GLY A 43 0.67 2.09 -10.51
CA GLY A 43 -0.18 1.00 -10.03
C GLY A 43 -0.66 1.34 -8.63
N ILE A 44 -1.93 1.11 -8.31
CA ILE A 44 -2.45 1.41 -6.98
C ILE A 44 -3.14 0.20 -6.39
N THR A 45 -2.78 -0.17 -5.17
CA THR A 45 -3.53 -1.15 -4.38
C THR A 45 -3.44 -0.82 -2.89
N SER A 46 -4.14 -1.60 -2.07
CA SER A 46 -4.07 -1.51 -0.62
C SER A 46 -3.86 -2.91 -0.05
N ILE A 47 -3.45 -2.99 1.20
CA ILE A 47 -3.55 -4.23 1.97
C ILE A 47 -4.55 -4.03 3.10
N GLY A 48 -5.46 -4.98 3.26
CA GLY A 48 -6.50 -4.91 4.28
C GLY A 48 -7.17 -6.25 4.49
N LEU A 49 -7.41 -6.62 5.75
CA LEU A 49 -8.20 -7.79 6.09
C LEU A 49 -9.64 -7.56 5.62
N ASP A 50 -10.08 -8.32 4.62
CA ASP A 50 -11.43 -8.23 4.06
C ASP A 50 -12.49 -8.69 5.08
N GLY A 51 -13.62 -7.98 5.11
CA GLY A 51 -14.83 -8.46 5.77
C GLY A 51 -15.80 -7.39 6.25
N GLU A 52 -15.38 -6.14 6.35
CA GLU A 52 -16.20 -5.12 6.99
C GLU A 52 -16.39 -3.95 6.03
N GLY A 53 -17.64 -3.74 5.59
CA GLY A 53 -18.03 -2.55 4.82
C GLY A 53 -17.85 -1.22 5.58
N MET A 54 -17.23 -1.27 6.76
CA MET A 54 -16.81 -0.18 7.62
C MET A 54 -15.42 -0.51 8.17
N ASP A 55 -14.56 0.49 8.34
CA ASP A 55 -13.47 0.37 9.31
C ASP A 55 -14.11 0.21 10.70
N GLN A 56 -14.23 -1.02 11.24
CA GLN A 56 -14.89 -1.27 12.54
C GLN A 56 -14.22 -0.53 13.70
N VAL A 57 -13.02 -0.01 13.51
CA VAL A 57 -12.32 0.72 14.56
C VAL A 57 -12.60 2.22 14.50
N THR A 58 -12.98 2.79 13.34
CA THR A 58 -13.22 4.24 13.22
C THR A 58 -14.64 4.65 12.83
N LEU A 59 -15.50 3.72 12.40
CA LEU A 59 -16.85 4.02 11.87
C LEU A 59 -16.84 5.04 10.70
N THR A 60 -15.70 5.23 10.04
CA THR A 60 -15.56 6.14 8.90
C THR A 60 -15.43 5.36 7.60
N HIS A 61 -16.05 5.85 6.53
CA HIS A 61 -15.91 5.27 5.19
C HIS A 61 -14.45 5.24 4.75
N LYS A 62 -14.02 4.13 4.13
CA LYS A 62 -12.71 4.04 3.49
C LYS A 62 -12.61 5.15 2.42
N PRO A 63 -11.53 5.94 2.39
CA PRO A 63 -11.43 7.10 1.52
C PRO A 63 -11.41 6.69 0.04
N GLU A 64 -12.19 7.39 -0.78
CA GLU A 64 -12.06 7.31 -2.24
C GLU A 64 -10.78 8.04 -2.67
N ILE A 65 -10.02 7.43 -3.58
CA ILE A 65 -8.86 8.08 -4.22
C ILE A 65 -9.20 8.47 -5.65
N TYR A 66 -8.54 9.51 -6.16
CA TYR A 66 -8.70 9.95 -7.54
C TYR A 66 -7.55 9.39 -8.40
N LEU A 67 -7.91 8.66 -9.46
CA LEU A 67 -6.96 8.10 -10.41
C LEU A 67 -7.11 8.78 -11.77
N LYS A 68 -5.99 9.00 -12.46
CA LYS A 68 -5.97 9.57 -13.81
C LYS A 68 -6.07 8.46 -14.86
N GLU A 69 -6.38 8.86 -16.08
CA GLU A 69 -6.32 7.98 -17.24
C GLU A 69 -4.93 7.33 -17.38
N GLY A 70 -4.91 6.03 -17.68
CA GLY A 70 -3.70 5.23 -17.82
C GLY A 70 -3.16 4.63 -16.52
N ASP A 71 -3.60 5.09 -15.35
CA ASP A 71 -3.28 4.44 -14.08
C ASP A 71 -3.88 3.03 -14.04
N VAL A 72 -3.18 2.12 -13.38
CA VAL A 72 -3.65 0.77 -13.10
C VAL A 72 -3.98 0.65 -11.62
N PHE A 73 -5.05 -0.07 -11.28
CA PHE A 73 -5.39 -0.32 -9.89
C PHE A 73 -5.87 -1.75 -9.69
N VAL A 74 -5.72 -2.23 -8.44
CA VAL A 74 -6.22 -3.52 -7.99
C VAL A 74 -7.16 -3.34 -6.82
N THR A 75 -8.39 -3.82 -6.98
CA THR A 75 -9.45 -3.75 -5.97
C THR A 75 -10.35 -4.99 -6.03
N SER A 76 -11.18 -5.23 -5.02
CA SER A 76 -12.15 -6.34 -5.02
C SER A 76 -13.27 -6.15 -6.05
N GLU A 77 -13.88 -7.24 -6.52
CA GLU A 77 -15.01 -7.20 -7.46
C GLU A 77 -16.17 -6.34 -6.94
N ALA A 78 -16.47 -6.38 -5.64
CA ALA A 78 -17.49 -5.54 -5.02
C ALA A 78 -17.20 -4.05 -5.24
N HIS A 79 -15.99 -3.59 -4.94
CA HIS A 79 -15.61 -2.18 -5.12
C HIS A 79 -15.42 -1.78 -6.57
N TYR A 80 -14.99 -2.71 -7.43
CA TYR A 80 -14.91 -2.47 -8.87
C TYR A 80 -16.29 -2.17 -9.49
N ARG A 81 -17.36 -2.78 -8.97
CA ARG A 81 -18.74 -2.53 -9.43
C ARG A 81 -19.28 -1.16 -9.01
N THR A 82 -18.80 -0.62 -7.89
CA THR A 82 -19.25 0.68 -7.35
C THR A 82 -18.30 1.84 -7.68
N LYS A 83 -17.30 1.62 -8.55
CA LYS A 83 -16.33 2.65 -8.96
C LYS A 83 -17.04 3.83 -9.66
N LYS A 84 -16.45 5.02 -9.53
CA LYS A 84 -16.91 6.27 -10.17
C LYS A 84 -15.87 6.75 -11.18
N LEU A 85 -15.41 5.83 -12.02
CA LEU A 85 -14.48 6.03 -13.12
C LEU A 85 -14.71 4.96 -14.19
N ASP A 86 -14.28 5.23 -15.42
CA ASP A 86 -14.29 4.22 -16.49
C ASP A 86 -12.97 3.47 -16.49
N ALA A 87 -13.05 2.14 -16.59
CA ALA A 87 -11.88 1.28 -16.61
C ALA A 87 -12.11 0.00 -17.41
N GLU A 88 -11.03 -0.48 -18.04
CA GLU A 88 -10.95 -1.79 -18.66
C GLU A 88 -10.35 -2.82 -17.70
N ILE A 89 -10.90 -4.04 -17.68
CA ILE A 89 -10.36 -5.14 -16.87
C ILE A 89 -9.16 -5.72 -17.61
N LEU A 90 -8.01 -5.78 -16.93
CA LEU A 90 -6.78 -6.37 -17.45
C LEU A 90 -6.57 -7.80 -16.95
N ASP A 91 -6.97 -8.09 -15.71
CA ASP A 91 -6.83 -9.41 -15.11
C ASP A 91 -7.83 -9.62 -13.97
N LEU A 92 -8.13 -10.89 -13.69
CA LEU A 92 -8.94 -11.33 -12.56
C LEU A 92 -8.18 -12.39 -11.77
N SER A 93 -8.01 -12.16 -10.47
CA SER A 93 -7.27 -13.10 -9.62
C SER A 93 -7.99 -14.44 -9.51
N LYS A 94 -7.20 -15.52 -9.37
CA LYS A 94 -7.73 -16.85 -9.04
C LYS A 94 -8.24 -16.94 -7.60
N GLN A 95 -7.64 -16.16 -6.68
CA GLN A 95 -8.06 -16.09 -5.28
C GLN A 95 -9.35 -15.26 -5.14
N ARG A 96 -10.14 -15.59 -4.12
CA ARG A 96 -11.31 -14.84 -3.68
C ARG A 96 -11.08 -14.29 -2.29
N THR A 97 -11.54 -13.06 -2.09
CA THR A 97 -11.76 -12.41 -0.81
C THR A 97 -13.23 -12.58 -0.39
N SER A 98 -13.61 -12.13 0.80
CA SER A 98 -15.03 -12.03 1.18
C SER A 98 -15.82 -11.05 0.31
N MET A 99 -15.13 -10.12 -0.36
CA MET A 99 -15.68 -9.12 -1.28
C MET A 99 -15.55 -9.53 -2.77
N GLY A 100 -15.22 -10.79 -3.05
CA GLY A 100 -15.05 -11.35 -4.40
C GLY A 100 -13.59 -11.47 -4.85
N ARG A 101 -13.36 -11.70 -6.13
CA ARG A 101 -11.98 -11.75 -6.69
C ARG A 101 -11.36 -10.37 -6.68
N LEU A 102 -10.04 -10.31 -6.83
CA LEU A 102 -9.32 -9.07 -7.09
C LEU A 102 -9.33 -8.80 -8.60
N VAL A 103 -9.68 -7.57 -8.95
CA VAL A 103 -9.77 -7.06 -10.31
C VAL A 103 -8.59 -6.12 -10.53
N THR A 104 -7.75 -6.45 -11.50
CA THR A 104 -6.74 -5.52 -12.02
C THR A 104 -7.35 -4.78 -13.21
N ALA A 105 -7.37 -3.45 -13.15
CA ALA A 105 -8.01 -2.64 -14.18
C ALA A 105 -7.18 -1.40 -14.54
N ARG A 106 -7.31 -0.93 -15.78
CA ARG A 106 -6.72 0.32 -16.26
C ARG A 106 -7.78 1.39 -16.40
N VAL A 107 -7.53 2.57 -15.86
CA VAL A 107 -8.43 3.71 -15.97
C VAL A 107 -8.43 4.24 -17.40
N THR A 108 -9.62 4.30 -18.01
CA THR A 108 -9.86 4.87 -19.35
C THR A 108 -10.46 6.26 -19.28
N ALA A 109 -11.12 6.62 -18.17
CA ALA A 109 -11.51 8.00 -17.87
C ALA A 109 -11.32 8.28 -16.37
N ALA A 110 -10.64 9.39 -16.06
CA ALA A 110 -10.25 9.74 -14.70
C ALA A 110 -11.45 9.88 -13.76
N GLY A 111 -11.29 9.48 -12.50
CA GLY A 111 -12.37 9.53 -11.53
C GLY A 111 -12.01 8.91 -10.19
N LYS A 112 -13.03 8.66 -9.37
CA LYS A 112 -12.87 8.16 -8.00
C LYS A 112 -13.05 6.66 -7.91
N VAL A 113 -12.23 6.01 -7.11
CA VAL A 113 -12.36 4.58 -6.82
C VAL A 113 -12.02 4.28 -5.37
N MET A 114 -12.67 3.24 -4.85
CA MET A 114 -12.33 2.64 -3.57
C MET A 114 -11.44 1.44 -3.80
N ILE A 115 -10.30 1.40 -3.11
CA ILE A 115 -9.32 0.33 -3.23
C ILE A 115 -9.44 -0.61 -2.03
N ALA A 116 -9.67 -1.89 -2.30
CA ALA A 116 -9.42 -2.98 -1.36
C ALA A 116 -8.65 -4.07 -2.09
N GLY A 117 -7.33 -4.07 -1.90
CA GLY A 117 -6.48 -5.14 -2.37
C GLY A 117 -6.52 -6.37 -1.46
N PRO A 118 -5.55 -7.28 -1.58
CA PRO A 118 -5.54 -8.55 -0.86
C PRO A 118 -5.44 -8.38 0.66
N SER A 119 -5.85 -9.43 1.38
CA SER A 119 -5.77 -9.51 2.84
C SER A 119 -4.47 -10.07 3.37
N ASP A 120 -3.58 -10.56 2.49
CA ASP A 120 -2.29 -11.12 2.86
C ASP A 120 -1.14 -10.61 1.98
N THR A 121 0.06 -10.76 2.52
CA THR A 121 1.31 -10.25 1.93
C THR A 121 1.78 -11.05 0.74
N PHE A 122 1.48 -12.35 0.70
CA PHE A 122 1.91 -13.24 -0.37
C PHE A 122 1.22 -12.87 -1.69
N TRP A 123 -0.09 -12.65 -1.64
CA TRP A 123 -0.84 -12.24 -2.82
C TRP A 123 -0.59 -10.78 -3.20
N LEU A 124 -0.35 -9.89 -2.21
CA LEU A 124 0.13 -8.55 -2.50
C LEU A 124 1.42 -8.57 -3.32
N LYS A 125 2.42 -9.38 -2.90
CA LYS A 125 3.67 -9.52 -3.62
C LYS A 125 3.46 -9.99 -5.07
N LYS A 126 2.63 -11.02 -5.28
CA LYS A 126 2.28 -11.50 -6.63
C LYS A 126 1.61 -10.44 -7.51
N ILE A 127 0.75 -9.61 -6.92
CA ILE A 127 0.12 -8.50 -7.62
C ILE A 127 1.18 -7.47 -8.01
N LEU A 128 2.05 -7.07 -7.09
CA LEU A 128 3.12 -6.11 -7.38
C LEU A 128 4.07 -6.60 -8.49
N GLU A 129 4.42 -7.88 -8.48
CA GLU A 129 5.23 -8.50 -9.54
C GLU A 129 4.52 -8.46 -10.91
N SER A 130 3.20 -8.66 -10.94
CA SER A 130 2.43 -8.69 -12.18
C SER A 130 2.15 -7.30 -12.78
N MET A 131 2.19 -6.24 -11.98
CA MET A 131 1.92 -4.85 -12.40
C MET A 131 2.78 -4.40 -13.59
N SER A 132 4.04 -4.85 -13.63
CA SER A 132 4.97 -4.54 -14.73
C SER A 132 4.44 -4.97 -16.11
N ARG A 133 3.68 -6.09 -16.17
CA ARG A 133 3.06 -6.60 -17.40
C ARG A 133 2.00 -5.65 -17.97
N PHE A 134 1.49 -4.74 -17.16
CA PHE A 134 0.48 -3.77 -17.54
C PHE A 134 1.07 -2.38 -17.83
N GLY A 135 2.41 -2.25 -17.84
CA GLY A 135 3.13 -1.01 -18.10
C GLY A 135 3.24 -0.09 -16.89
N VAL A 136 2.97 -0.59 -15.68
CA VAL A 136 3.17 0.16 -14.43
C VAL A 136 4.66 0.30 -14.16
N GLN A 137 5.09 1.52 -13.84
CA GLN A 137 6.47 1.83 -13.48
C GLN A 137 6.67 1.82 -11.97
N THR A 138 5.71 2.33 -11.20
CA THR A 138 5.73 2.34 -9.74
C THR A 138 4.36 1.98 -9.19
N SER A 139 4.31 0.98 -8.32
CA SER A 139 3.12 0.59 -7.57
C SER A 139 3.12 1.24 -6.19
N LEU A 140 2.05 1.94 -5.86
CA LEU A 140 1.78 2.50 -4.54
C LEU A 140 0.86 1.56 -3.76
N VAL A 141 1.27 1.22 -2.54
CA VAL A 141 0.51 0.38 -1.62
C VAL A 141 0.07 1.21 -0.43
N ASP A 142 -1.25 1.37 -0.28
CA ASP A 142 -1.84 1.91 0.95
C ASP A 142 -1.82 0.82 2.04
N GLY A 143 -0.79 0.82 2.88
CA GLY A 143 -0.54 -0.19 3.90
C GLY A 143 -0.81 0.30 5.31
N ALA A 144 -1.39 -0.51 6.19
CA ALA A 144 -1.44 -0.20 7.61
C ALA A 144 -0.28 -0.90 8.33
N LEU A 145 0.48 -0.18 9.18
CA LEU A 145 1.51 -0.79 10.03
C LEU A 145 0.89 -1.72 11.10
N SER A 146 -0.42 -1.61 11.32
CA SER A 146 -1.16 -2.35 12.35
C SER A 146 -1.39 -3.82 11.96
N ARG A 147 -0.28 -4.57 11.92
CA ARG A 147 -0.05 -5.93 12.43
C ARG A 147 1.20 -6.50 11.78
N GLN A 148 2.36 -6.12 12.34
CA GLN A 148 3.67 -6.83 12.34
C GLN A 148 4.24 -7.43 11.02
N SER A 149 3.62 -7.26 9.85
CA SER A 149 4.11 -7.83 8.58
C SER A 149 3.74 -7.03 7.32
N LEU A 150 2.83 -6.06 7.40
CA LEU A 150 2.17 -5.47 6.21
C LEU A 150 2.82 -4.19 5.65
N GLY A 151 4.00 -3.84 6.15
CA GLY A 151 4.90 -2.85 5.54
C GLY A 151 6.32 -3.37 5.43
N SER A 152 6.55 -4.67 5.63
CA SER A 152 7.91 -5.21 5.67
C SER A 152 8.66 -4.84 4.37
N PRO A 153 9.93 -4.39 4.46
CA PRO A 153 10.82 -4.27 3.30
C PRO A 153 10.88 -5.54 2.43
N ALA A 154 10.45 -6.69 2.96
CA ALA A 154 10.30 -7.94 2.21
C ALA A 154 9.21 -7.90 1.10
N ILE A 155 8.32 -6.91 1.09
CA ILE A 155 7.17 -6.82 0.15
C ILE A 155 7.35 -5.64 -0.82
N THR A 156 7.77 -4.47 -0.33
CA THR A 156 7.97 -3.27 -1.15
C THR A 156 9.40 -2.78 -1.06
N GLU A 157 9.93 -2.29 -2.17
CA GLU A 157 11.31 -1.81 -2.28
C GLU A 157 11.55 -0.48 -1.53
N CYS A 158 10.50 0.30 -1.30
CA CYS A 158 10.55 1.57 -0.59
C CYS A 158 9.37 1.71 0.38
N MET A 159 9.60 2.41 1.50
CA MET A 159 8.56 2.76 2.48
C MET A 159 8.54 4.27 2.72
N VAL A 160 7.35 4.85 2.71
CA VAL A 160 7.04 6.17 3.27
C VAL A 160 6.39 5.97 4.63
N LEU A 161 7.10 6.32 5.70
CA LEU A 161 6.60 6.23 7.08
C LEU A 161 5.93 7.55 7.50
N ALA A 162 4.63 7.52 7.74
CA ALA A 162 3.84 8.63 8.23
C ALA A 162 3.71 8.59 9.76
N THR A 163 4.07 9.70 10.42
CA THR A 163 3.97 9.93 11.86
C THR A 163 3.35 11.29 12.14
N GLY A 164 2.93 11.55 13.37
CA GLY A 164 2.39 12.85 13.77
C GLY A 164 1.66 12.79 15.10
N ALA A 165 0.99 13.89 15.47
CA ALA A 165 0.37 14.05 16.78
C ALA A 165 -0.66 12.96 17.16
N ALA A 166 -1.21 12.24 16.18
CA ALA A 166 -2.07 11.08 16.40
C ALA A 166 -1.34 9.92 17.13
N LEU A 167 -0.02 9.79 16.97
CA LEU A 167 0.81 8.84 17.71
C LEU A 167 1.10 9.31 19.14
N SER A 168 1.39 10.60 19.31
CA SER A 168 1.54 11.25 20.61
C SER A 168 1.52 12.77 20.47
N ALA A 169 0.83 13.45 21.38
CA ALA A 169 0.93 14.91 21.52
C ALA A 169 2.24 15.37 22.18
N ASN A 170 2.98 14.46 22.82
CA ASN A 170 4.29 14.75 23.40
C ASN A 170 5.40 14.54 22.35
N MET A 171 6.18 15.60 22.09
CA MET A 171 7.22 15.59 21.06
C MET A 171 8.32 14.56 21.33
N GLN A 172 8.77 14.40 22.57
CA GLN A 172 9.82 13.45 22.92
C GLN A 172 9.37 12.00 22.68
N THR A 173 8.14 11.68 23.09
CA THR A 173 7.54 10.36 22.85
C THR A 173 7.36 10.10 21.35
N LEU A 174 6.90 11.09 20.59
CA LEU A 174 6.76 11.01 19.14
C LEU A 174 8.09 10.65 18.48
N ILE A 175 9.14 11.43 18.77
CA ILE A 175 10.49 11.24 18.21
C ILE A 175 11.03 9.86 18.58
N SER A 176 10.96 9.49 19.87
CA SER A 176 11.49 8.22 20.36
C SER A 176 10.82 7.03 19.68
N ARG A 177 9.48 7.02 19.58
CA ARG A 177 8.75 5.93 18.92
C ARG A 177 9.03 5.87 17.42
N THR A 178 9.12 7.01 16.74
CA THR A 178 9.45 7.05 15.32
C THR A 178 10.87 6.56 15.04
N ALA A 179 11.84 7.02 15.84
CA ALA A 179 13.23 6.57 15.73
C ALA A 179 13.35 5.06 15.97
N PHE A 180 12.70 4.54 17.01
CA PHE A 180 12.70 3.11 17.32
C PHE A 180 12.17 2.26 16.15
N LEU A 181 11.03 2.64 15.56
CA LEU A 181 10.49 1.90 14.42
C LEU A 181 11.39 2.01 13.18
N HIS A 182 11.98 3.17 12.94
CA HIS A 182 12.95 3.36 11.87
C HIS A 182 14.17 2.45 12.05
N GLU A 183 14.69 2.31 13.27
CA GLU A 183 15.78 1.39 13.57
C GLU A 183 15.38 -0.07 13.32
N LEU A 184 14.19 -0.48 13.76
CA LEU A 184 13.67 -1.84 13.53
C LEU A 184 13.56 -2.18 12.03
N ILE A 185 13.12 -1.23 11.20
CA ILE A 185 13.00 -1.41 9.74
C ILE A 185 14.39 -1.56 9.09
N ASN A 186 15.39 -0.88 9.62
CA ASN A 186 16.76 -0.89 9.10
C ASN A 186 17.65 -1.98 9.72
N LEU A 187 17.09 -2.86 10.55
CA LEU A 187 17.85 -4.00 11.05
C LEU A 187 18.35 -4.85 9.87
N PRO A 188 19.60 -5.33 9.93
CA PRO A 188 20.15 -6.14 8.86
C PRO A 188 19.32 -7.43 8.72
N LEU A 189 19.10 -7.84 7.46
CA LEU A 189 18.60 -9.17 7.18
C LEU A 189 19.60 -10.18 7.73
N TRP A 190 19.13 -11.09 8.57
CA TRP A 190 19.95 -12.19 9.03
C TRP A 190 20.14 -13.20 7.91
N ASP A 191 21.39 -13.60 7.67
CA ASP A 191 21.72 -14.59 6.65
C ASP A 191 21.47 -16.00 7.17
N ILE A 192 20.73 -16.79 6.39
CA ILE A 192 20.25 -18.12 6.78
C ILE A 192 21.42 -19.11 6.89
N GLU A 193 22.60 -18.82 6.32
CA GLU A 193 23.77 -19.70 6.46
C GLU A 193 24.22 -19.95 7.92
N ARG A 194 23.72 -19.17 8.89
CA ARG A 194 23.93 -19.39 10.34
C ARG A 194 22.74 -20.01 11.08
N SER A 195 21.67 -20.44 10.40
CA SER A 195 20.51 -21.04 11.07
C SER A 195 20.83 -22.41 11.69
N ASP A 196 21.80 -23.12 11.14
CA ASP A 196 22.23 -24.42 11.67
C ASP A 196 22.89 -24.29 13.07
N GLU A 197 23.48 -23.13 13.40
CA GLU A 197 24.06 -22.87 14.72
C GLU A 197 22.97 -22.69 15.80
N LEU A 198 21.77 -22.22 15.44
CA LEU A 198 20.66 -22.02 16.39
C LEU A 198 19.92 -23.31 16.70
N LEU A 199 19.79 -24.22 15.72
CA LEU A 199 19.18 -25.54 15.93
C LEU A 199 20.04 -26.48 16.78
N GLN A 200 21.33 -26.17 16.94
CA GLN A 200 22.26 -26.92 17.80
C GLN A 200 22.22 -26.48 19.29
N ILE A 201 21.45 -25.45 19.65
CA ILE A 201 21.32 -24.95 21.03
C ILE A 201 20.09 -25.57 21.76
N THR A 202 19.37 -26.49 21.10
CA THR A 202 18.31 -27.33 21.68
C THR A 202 18.72 -28.79 21.73
#